data_AF-A0A8S9GQV4-F1
#
_entry.id   AF-A0A8S9GQV4-F1
#
_cell.length_a   1.000
_cell.length_b   1.000
_cell.length_c   1.000
_cell.angle_alpha   90.00
_cell.angle_beta   90.00
_cell.angle_gamma   90.00
#
_symmetry.space_group_name_H-M   'P 1'
#
loop_
_entity.id
_entity.type
_entity.pdbx_description
1 polymer ?
#
loop_
_entity_poly.entity_id
_entity_poly.type
_entity_poly.pdbx_seq_one_letter_code
_entity_poly.pdbx_strand_id
1 'polypeptide(L)'
;MDHVRQVHRRELTSEMSCIGAAAADRFDKFRRYMVNRDKREEKLVLHSQAFGTLDGLGMLEEWGMPVPKKLKDILSANEVKFKEELEGVIVEDITDHDLAVSSLPRLEGLQGSNQFGLNVGSNIEVVDPAAACEVSIQEIRTAGTIGAAVLGSIAED
;
A
#
# COMPACT_ATOMS: atom_id res chain seq x y z
N MET A 1 0.18 -49.29 -11.98
CA MET A 1 -0.11 -48.34 -10.88
C MET A 1 0.95 -47.23 -10.75
N ASP A 2 2.23 -47.46 -11.03
CA ASP A 2 3.28 -46.44 -10.81
C ASP A 2 3.27 -45.27 -11.80
N HIS A 3 2.88 -45.50 -13.06
CA HIS A 3 2.75 -44.43 -14.04
C HIS A 3 1.69 -43.39 -13.64
N VAL A 4 0.55 -43.83 -13.09
CA VAL A 4 -0.53 -42.94 -12.64
C VAL A 4 -0.07 -42.08 -11.46
N ARG A 5 0.66 -42.68 -10.51
CA ARG A 5 1.27 -41.94 -9.39
C ARG A 5 2.31 -40.92 -9.84
N GLN A 6 3.13 -41.27 -10.84
CA GLN A 6 4.16 -40.38 -11.36
C GLN A 6 3.57 -39.18 -12.12
N VAL A 7 2.55 -39.40 -12.94
CA VAL A 7 1.83 -38.33 -13.65
C VAL A 7 1.18 -37.38 -12.64
N HIS A 8 0.47 -37.92 -11.65
CA HIS A 8 -0.17 -37.11 -10.61
C HIS A 8 0.84 -36.25 -9.82
N ARG A 9 2.00 -36.80 -9.48
CA ARG A 9 3.07 -36.04 -8.79
C ARG A 9 3.63 -34.90 -9.65
N ARG A 10 3.75 -35.10 -10.96
CA ARG A 10 4.19 -34.06 -11.90
C ARG A 10 3.16 -32.95 -12.02
N GLU A 11 1.87 -33.30 -12.13
CA GLU A 11 0.78 -32.33 -12.16
C GLU A 11 0.76 -31.46 -10.89
N LEU A 12 0.83 -32.07 -9.70
CA LEU A 12 0.88 -31.32 -8.44
C LEU A 12 2.07 -30.36 -8.36
N THR A 13 3.25 -30.82 -8.82
CA THR A 13 4.45 -29.97 -8.84
C THR A 13 4.26 -28.79 -9.80
N SER A 14 3.66 -29.04 -10.96
CA SER A 14 3.37 -28.00 -11.95
C SER A 14 2.36 -26.98 -11.42
N GLU A 15 1.26 -27.44 -10.81
CA GLU A 15 0.24 -26.57 -10.21
C GLU A 15 0.86 -25.70 -9.11
N MET A 16 1.66 -26.28 -8.20
CA MET A 16 2.39 -25.52 -7.16
C MET A 16 3.36 -24.50 -7.75
N SER A 17 4.06 -24.84 -8.83
CA SER A 17 4.94 -23.89 -9.52
C SER A 17 4.15 -22.72 -10.14
N CYS A 18 3.00 -22.99 -10.76
CA CYS A 18 2.13 -21.96 -11.33
C CYS A 18 1.58 -21.01 -10.25
N ILE A 19 1.17 -21.56 -9.10
CA ILE A 19 0.71 -20.76 -7.96
C ILE A 19 1.83 -19.88 -7.44
N GLY A 20 3.03 -20.44 -7.25
CA GLY A 20 4.19 -19.69 -6.79
C GLY A 20 4.55 -18.53 -7.73
N ALA A 21 4.52 -18.78 -9.04
CA ALA A 21 4.77 -17.74 -10.05
C ALA A 21 3.71 -16.62 -10.02
N ALA A 22 2.43 -16.99 -9.94
CA ALA A 22 1.33 -16.01 -9.86
C ALA A 22 1.39 -15.19 -8.56
N ALA A 23 1.73 -15.81 -7.43
CA ALA A 23 1.92 -15.12 -6.17
C ALA A 23 3.13 -14.15 -6.23
N ALA A 24 4.25 -14.60 -6.80
CA ALA A 24 5.45 -13.77 -6.95
C ALA A 24 5.17 -12.51 -7.79
N ASP A 25 4.48 -12.67 -8.93
CA ASP A 25 4.10 -11.55 -9.81
C ASP A 25 3.24 -10.50 -9.08
N ARG A 26 2.25 -10.97 -8.29
CA ARG A 26 1.42 -10.08 -7.46
C ARG A 26 2.25 -9.35 -6.41
N PHE A 27 3.13 -10.06 -5.69
CA PHE A 27 4.01 -9.41 -4.71
C PHE A 27 4.97 -8.40 -5.36
N ASP A 28 5.46 -8.69 -6.57
CA ASP A 28 6.26 -7.73 -7.34
C ASP A 28 5.47 -6.48 -7.70
N LYS A 29 4.21 -6.63 -8.12
CA LYS A 29 3.30 -5.50 -8.34
C LYS A 29 3.10 -4.68 -7.07
N PHE A 30 2.86 -5.32 -5.91
CA PHE A 30 2.75 -4.63 -4.62
C PHE A 30 4.01 -3.87 -4.23
N ARG A 31 5.19 -4.48 -4.39
CA ARG A 31 6.47 -3.81 -4.12
C ARG A 31 6.62 -2.56 -4.98
N ARG A 32 6.31 -2.66 -6.27
CA ARG A 32 6.37 -1.53 -7.21
C ARG A 32 5.37 -0.43 -6.84
N TYR A 33 4.15 -0.81 -6.48
CA TYR A 33 3.12 0.10 -6.00
C TYR A 33 3.61 0.92 -4.80
N MET A 34 4.15 0.27 -3.76
CA MET A 34 4.62 0.98 -2.56
C MET A 34 5.72 1.98 -2.90
N VAL A 35 6.73 1.60 -3.69
CA VAL A 35 7.81 2.49 -4.10
C VAL A 35 7.27 3.70 -4.89
N ASN A 36 6.35 3.46 -5.81
CA ASN A 36 5.77 4.54 -6.62
C ASN A 36 4.85 5.45 -5.79
N ARG A 37 4.07 4.88 -4.87
CA ARG A 37 3.23 5.63 -3.94
C ARG A 37 4.08 6.53 -3.06
N ASP A 38 5.12 6.00 -2.44
CA ASP A 38 6.01 6.76 -1.56
C ASP A 38 6.69 7.91 -2.31
N LYS A 39 7.16 7.63 -3.53
CA LYS A 39 7.72 8.67 -4.42
C LYS A 39 6.69 9.74 -4.79
N ARG A 40 5.42 9.36 -4.99
CA ARG A 40 4.33 10.30 -5.28
C ARG A 40 4.00 11.15 -4.05
N GLU A 41 3.97 10.55 -2.86
CA GLU A 41 3.74 11.24 -1.59
C GLU A 41 4.83 12.26 -1.28
N GLU A 42 6.11 11.89 -1.47
CA GLU A 42 7.24 12.82 -1.32
C GLU A 42 7.06 14.07 -2.19
N LYS A 43 6.72 13.88 -3.46
CA LYS A 43 6.48 14.99 -4.39
C LYS A 43 5.23 15.79 -4.06
N LEU A 44 4.18 15.13 -3.56
CA LEU A 44 2.96 15.80 -3.12
C LEU A 44 3.26 16.75 -1.95
N VAL A 45 4.12 16.33 -1.01
CA VAL A 45 4.56 17.20 0.09
C VAL A 45 5.28 18.43 -0.45
N LEU A 46 6.24 18.25 -1.36
CA LEU A 46 6.98 19.37 -1.95
C LEU A 46 6.08 20.34 -2.72
N HIS A 47 5.15 19.81 -3.53
CA HIS A 47 4.16 20.62 -4.24
C HIS A 47 3.26 21.40 -3.27
N SER A 48 2.73 20.73 -2.24
CA SER A 48 1.86 21.35 -1.23
C SER A 48 2.58 22.46 -0.45
N GLN A 49 3.85 22.25 -0.10
CA GLN A 49 4.68 23.27 0.57
C GLN A 49 4.94 24.47 -0.33
N ALA A 50 5.30 24.25 -1.60
CA ALA A 50 5.55 25.34 -2.54
C ALA A 50 4.28 26.13 -2.83
N PHE A 51 3.15 25.44 -3.03
CA PHE A 51 1.84 26.04 -3.21
C PHE A 51 1.44 26.89 -2.00
N GLY A 52 1.50 26.33 -0.78
CA GLY A 52 1.17 27.06 0.44
C GLY A 52 2.10 28.25 0.72
N THR A 53 3.37 28.15 0.33
CA THR A 53 4.31 29.28 0.45
C THR A 53 3.93 30.43 -0.48
N LEU A 54 3.51 30.13 -1.71
CA LEU A 54 3.04 31.15 -2.66
C LEU A 54 1.74 31.80 -2.18
N ASP A 55 0.82 30.99 -1.65
CA ASP A 55 -0.44 31.49 -1.07
C ASP A 55 -0.17 32.44 0.10
N GLY A 56 0.71 32.05 1.03
CA GLY A 56 1.15 32.91 2.13
C GLY A 56 1.82 34.20 1.67
N LEU A 57 2.59 34.18 0.58
CA LEU A 57 3.15 35.41 -0.02
C LEU A 57 2.07 36.31 -0.61
N GLY A 58 1.02 35.74 -1.20
CA GLY A 58 -0.16 36.48 -1.64
C GLY A 58 -0.82 37.21 -0.47
N MET A 59 -1.02 36.53 0.65
CA MET A 59 -1.58 37.15 1.86
C MET A 59 -0.70 38.28 2.41
N LEU A 60 0.63 38.12 2.38
CA LEU A 60 1.55 39.19 2.80
C LEU A 60 1.41 40.43 1.90
N GLU A 61 1.35 40.26 0.58
CA GLU A 61 1.11 41.35 -0.36
C GLU A 61 -0.24 42.04 -0.08
N GLU A 62 -1.30 41.26 0.19
CA GLU A 62 -2.62 41.80 0.55
C GLU A 62 -2.59 42.62 1.85
N TRP A 63 -1.74 42.24 2.80
CA TRP A 63 -1.51 43.01 4.03
C TRP A 63 -0.59 44.23 3.83
N GLY A 64 -0.21 44.55 2.59
CA GLY A 64 0.63 45.69 2.26
C GLY A 64 2.12 45.46 2.55
N MET A 65 2.54 44.22 2.82
CA MET A 65 3.93 43.89 3.04
C MET A 65 4.67 43.80 1.70
N PRO A 66 5.84 44.44 1.55
CA PRO A 66 6.58 44.39 0.30
C PRO A 66 7.19 42.99 0.09
N VAL A 67 6.71 42.28 -0.93
CA VAL A 67 7.30 41.02 -1.37
C VAL A 67 8.24 41.26 -2.56
N PRO A 68 9.53 40.85 -2.47
CA PRO A 68 10.44 40.98 -3.59
C PRO A 68 10.00 40.16 -4.80
N LYS A 69 9.83 40.80 -5.96
CA LYS A 69 9.43 40.13 -7.21
C LYS A 69 10.29 38.92 -7.54
N LYS A 70 11.63 39.05 -7.39
CA LYS A 70 12.56 37.95 -7.64
C LYS A 70 12.28 36.71 -6.78
N LEU A 71 11.86 36.90 -5.52
CA LEU A 71 11.50 35.80 -4.64
C LEU A 71 10.22 35.10 -5.14
N LYS A 72 9.20 35.89 -5.50
CA LYS A 72 7.95 35.39 -6.07
C LYS A 72 8.17 34.59 -7.36
N ASP A 73 9.01 35.10 -8.25
CA ASP A 73 9.34 34.44 -9.52
C ASP A 73 10.02 33.07 -9.27
N ILE A 74 10.99 33.00 -8.35
CA ILE A 74 11.68 31.76 -7.99
C ILE A 74 10.71 30.73 -7.40
N LEU A 75 9.85 31.15 -6.47
CA LEU A 75 8.91 30.25 -5.82
C LEU A 75 7.80 29.78 -6.77
N SER A 76 7.38 30.65 -7.69
CA SER A 76 6.43 30.28 -8.76
C SER A 76 7.03 29.24 -9.69
N ALA A 77 8.29 29.41 -10.10
CA ALA A 77 8.99 28.42 -10.91
C ALA A 77 9.15 27.06 -10.17
N ASN A 78 9.38 27.10 -8.86
CA ASN A 78 9.46 25.88 -8.05
C ASN A 78 8.11 25.16 -7.93
N GLU A 79 7.00 25.87 -7.72
CA GLU A 79 5.67 25.26 -7.66
C GLU A 79 5.34 24.54 -8.97
N VAL A 80 5.59 25.20 -10.11
CA VAL A 80 5.39 24.60 -11.44
C VAL A 80 6.24 23.34 -11.60
N LYS A 81 7.53 23.41 -11.24
CA LYS A 81 8.44 22.27 -11.32
C LYS A 81 7.97 21.10 -10.46
N PHE A 82 7.56 21.35 -9.21
CA PHE A 82 7.10 20.28 -8.32
C PHE A 82 5.76 19.69 -8.77
N LYS A 83 4.89 20.52 -9.34
CA LYS A 83 3.64 20.06 -9.95
C LYS A 83 3.91 19.12 -11.13
N GLU A 84 4.78 19.51 -12.06
CA GLU A 84 5.19 18.66 -13.18
C GLU A 84 5.83 17.35 -12.70
N GLU A 85 6.71 17.42 -11.70
CA GLU A 85 7.32 16.24 -11.12
C GLU A 85 6.28 15.32 -10.47
N LEU A 86 5.28 15.86 -9.77
CA LEU A 86 4.19 15.11 -9.13
C LEU A 86 3.31 14.42 -10.17
N GLU A 87 2.89 15.15 -11.21
CA GLU A 87 2.11 14.62 -12.32
C GLU A 87 2.86 13.54 -13.11
N GLY A 88 4.19 13.63 -13.16
CA GLY A 88 5.06 12.63 -13.78
C GLY A 88 5.18 11.30 -13.02
N VAL A 89 4.64 11.18 -11.79
CA VAL A 89 4.62 9.90 -11.06
C VAL A 89 3.29 9.19 -11.22
N ILE A 90 3.34 8.10 -11.98
CA ILE A 90 2.20 7.20 -12.17
C ILE A 90 2.26 6.11 -11.10
N VAL A 91 1.20 5.99 -10.33
CA VAL A 91 0.98 4.90 -9.37
C VAL A 91 -0.10 4.01 -9.96
N GLU A 92 0.25 2.77 -10.28
CA GLU A 92 -0.72 1.78 -10.75
C GLU A 92 -1.62 1.35 -9.60
N ASP A 93 -2.92 1.23 -9.83
CA ASP A 93 -3.84 0.78 -8.79
C ASP A 93 -3.66 -0.70 -8.46
N ILE A 94 -3.73 -1.00 -7.16
CA ILE A 94 -3.97 -2.35 -6.67
C ILE A 94 -5.47 -2.60 -6.70
N THR A 95 -5.87 -3.67 -7.38
CA THR A 95 -7.26 -4.08 -7.53
C THR A 95 -7.58 -5.26 -6.62
N ASP A 96 -8.87 -5.54 -6.41
CA ASP A 96 -9.32 -6.71 -5.64
C ASP A 96 -8.79 -8.03 -6.21
N HIS A 97 -8.53 -8.11 -7.52
CA HIS A 97 -7.95 -9.29 -8.14
C HIS A 97 -6.51 -9.56 -7.71
N ASP A 98 -5.75 -8.50 -7.40
CA ASP A 98 -4.38 -8.61 -6.90
C ASP A 98 -4.37 -9.14 -5.45
N LEU A 99 -5.44 -8.88 -4.70
CA LEU A 99 -5.64 -9.31 -3.31
C LEU A 99 -6.29 -10.69 -3.19
N ALA A 100 -7.10 -11.08 -4.17
CA ALA A 100 -7.83 -12.35 -4.15
C ALA A 100 -6.87 -13.53 -4.31
N VAL A 101 -6.70 -14.33 -3.25
CA VAL A 101 -6.11 -15.67 -3.37
C VAL A 101 -7.12 -16.51 -4.12
N SER A 102 -6.86 -16.80 -5.41
CA SER A 102 -7.73 -17.67 -6.19
C SER A 102 -7.89 -18.98 -5.42
N SER A 103 -9.12 -19.31 -5.04
CA SER A 103 -9.45 -20.56 -4.36
C SER A 103 -8.97 -21.69 -5.23
N LEU A 104 -8.00 -22.47 -4.73
CA LEU A 104 -7.45 -23.61 -5.44
C LEU A 104 -8.57 -24.59 -5.77
N PRO A 105 -8.89 -24.84 -7.05
CA PRO A 105 -9.97 -25.76 -7.42
C PRO A 105 -9.75 -27.21 -6.96
N ARG A 106 -8.55 -27.54 -6.43
CA ARG A 106 -8.13 -28.90 -6.07
C ARG A 106 -7.65 -29.08 -4.64
N LEU A 107 -7.57 -28.03 -3.80
CA LEU A 107 -7.13 -28.22 -2.41
C LEU A 107 -8.19 -28.97 -1.59
N GLU A 108 -9.46 -28.84 -1.93
CA GLU A 108 -10.57 -29.58 -1.32
C GLU A 108 -10.46 -31.11 -1.55
N GLY A 109 -9.80 -31.54 -2.64
CA GLY A 109 -9.54 -32.95 -2.93
C GLY A 109 -8.35 -33.55 -2.17
N LEU A 110 -7.55 -32.73 -1.47
CA LEU A 110 -6.33 -33.15 -0.77
C LEU A 110 -6.53 -33.39 0.74
N GLN A 111 -7.71 -33.07 1.29
CA GLN A 111 -8.05 -33.37 2.70
C GLN A 111 -8.02 -34.88 3.03
N GLY A 112 -7.93 -35.77 2.04
CA GLY A 112 -7.92 -37.22 2.23
C GLY A 112 -6.55 -37.89 2.43
N SER A 113 -5.42 -37.20 2.29
CA SER A 113 -4.12 -37.88 2.42
C SER A 113 -2.97 -36.96 2.85
N ASN A 114 -2.96 -36.60 4.12
CA ASN A 114 -1.80 -36.02 4.79
C ASN A 114 -0.70 -37.08 4.93
N GLN A 115 0.18 -37.19 3.93
CA GLN A 115 1.42 -37.99 4.00
C GLN A 115 2.68 -37.19 3.67
N PHE A 116 2.53 -35.88 3.39
CA PHE A 116 3.63 -34.93 3.38
C PHE A 116 3.23 -33.80 4.33
N GLY A 117 3.87 -33.74 5.50
CA GLY A 117 3.62 -32.73 6.54
C GLY A 117 4.04 -31.32 6.11
N LEU A 118 3.42 -30.79 5.06
CA LEU A 118 3.51 -29.39 4.69
C LEU A 118 2.34 -28.67 5.31
N ASN A 119 2.53 -28.23 6.56
CA ASN A 119 1.72 -27.19 7.16
C ASN A 119 2.04 -25.86 6.45
N VAL A 120 1.54 -25.69 5.23
CA VAL A 120 1.46 -24.36 4.62
C VAL A 120 0.14 -23.78 5.12
N GLY A 121 0.27 -22.91 6.14
CA GLY A 121 -0.79 -22.24 6.89
C GLY A 121 -2.15 -22.23 6.21
N SER A 122 -2.92 -23.28 6.47
CA SER A 122 -4.34 -23.28 6.23
C SER A 122 -4.95 -22.62 7.45
N ASN A 123 -5.42 -21.38 7.31
CA ASN A 123 -6.27 -20.75 8.32
C ASN A 123 -7.68 -21.38 8.28
N ILE A 124 -7.76 -22.72 8.31
CA ILE A 124 -8.95 -23.48 8.67
C ILE A 124 -8.89 -23.73 10.18
N GLU A 125 -8.59 -22.69 10.95
CA GLU A 125 -9.29 -22.49 12.20
C GLU A 125 -10.10 -21.23 11.99
N VAL A 126 -11.41 -21.43 11.94
CA VAL A 126 -12.42 -20.40 11.77
C VAL A 126 -12.25 -19.40 12.91
N VAL A 127 -11.49 -18.34 12.66
CA VAL A 127 -11.70 -17.08 13.38
C VAL A 127 -13.01 -16.56 12.84
N ASP A 128 -14.02 -16.54 13.72
CA ASP A 128 -15.31 -15.94 13.44
C ASP A 128 -15.09 -14.56 12.78
N PRO A 129 -15.62 -14.30 11.57
CA PRO A 129 -15.44 -13.02 10.90
C PRO A 129 -15.86 -11.81 11.76
N ALA A 130 -16.71 -12.02 12.77
CA ALA A 130 -17.03 -11.00 13.77
C ALA A 130 -15.84 -10.65 14.69
N ALA A 131 -15.05 -11.65 15.10
CA ALA A 131 -13.87 -11.45 15.96
C ALA A 131 -12.69 -10.81 15.20
N ALA A 132 -12.55 -11.09 13.89
CA ALA A 132 -11.55 -10.46 13.04
C ALA A 132 -11.83 -8.96 12.79
N CYS A 133 -13.11 -8.58 12.71
CA CYS A 133 -13.51 -7.17 12.62
C CYS A 133 -13.17 -6.38 13.89
N GLU A 134 -13.32 -6.97 15.08
CA GLU A 134 -13.00 -6.26 16.33
C GLU A 134 -11.51 -5.97 16.49
N VAL A 135 -10.62 -6.89 16.09
CA VAL A 135 -9.17 -6.68 16.19
C VAL A 135 -8.69 -5.57 15.25
N SER A 136 -9.22 -5.49 14.02
CA SER A 136 -8.86 -4.44 13.06
C SER A 136 -9.38 -3.06 13.46
N ILE A 137 -10.58 -2.98 14.05
CA ILE A 137 -11.14 -1.71 14.57
C ILE A 137 -10.39 -1.25 15.83
N GLN A 138 -9.88 -2.18 16.64
CA GLN A 138 -9.11 -1.86 17.85
C GLN A 138 -7.69 -1.36 17.52
N GLU A 139 -7.01 -1.93 16.51
CA GLU A 139 -5.71 -1.43 16.04
C GLU A 139 -5.83 -0.04 15.40
N ILE A 140 -6.90 0.21 14.62
CA ILE A 140 -7.15 1.54 14.03
C ILE A 140 -7.48 2.57 15.13
N ARG A 141 -8.23 2.21 16.18
CA ARG A 141 -8.45 3.11 17.32
C ARG A 141 -7.20 3.35 18.15
N THR A 142 -6.33 2.35 18.32
CA THR A 142 -5.09 2.52 19.10
C THR A 142 -4.08 3.39 18.35
N ALA A 143 -3.97 3.25 17.03
CA ALA A 143 -3.18 4.15 16.18
C ALA A 143 -3.79 5.56 16.07
N GLY A 144 -5.13 5.67 16.02
CA GLY A 144 -5.85 6.95 16.02
C GLY A 144 -5.77 7.70 17.36
N THR A 145 -5.55 7.00 18.48
CA THR A 145 -5.39 7.64 19.80
C THR A 145 -3.97 8.19 20.01
N ILE A 146 -2.96 7.64 19.33
CA ILE A 146 -1.59 8.19 19.36
C ILE A 146 -1.52 9.53 18.59
N GLY A 147 -2.30 9.69 17.51
CA GLY A 147 -2.42 10.96 16.80
C GLY A 147 -3.14 12.07 17.58
N ALA A 148 -4.02 11.72 18.53
CA ALA A 148 -4.70 12.69 19.39
C ALA A 148 -3.96 12.98 20.69
N ALA A 149 -3.14 12.05 21.21
CA ALA A 149 -2.38 12.25 22.44
C ALA A 149 -1.11 13.12 22.28
N VAL A 150 -0.61 13.32 21.06
CA VAL A 150 0.55 14.20 20.81
C VAL A 150 0.15 15.67 20.60
N LEU A 151 -1.13 15.97 20.37
CA LEU A 151 -1.64 17.34 20.28
C LEU A 151 -2.17 17.91 21.62
N GLY A 152 -2.19 17.09 22.69
CA GLY A 152 -2.68 17.50 24.01
C GLY A 152 -1.62 18.00 25.01
N SER A 153 -0.32 17.95 24.66
CA SER A 153 0.77 18.26 25.61
C SER A 153 1.69 19.41 25.18
N ILE A 154 1.22 20.31 24.30
CA ILE A 154 1.89 21.59 24.00
C ILE A 154 0.92 22.77 24.24
N ALA A 155 0.20 22.71 25.36
CA ALA A 155 -0.47 23.86 25.95
C ALA A 155 -0.36 23.71 27.47
N GLU A 156 0.23 24.73 28.12
CA GLU A 156 0.69 24.80 29.53
C GLU A 156 2.03 24.06 29.74
N ASP A 157 3.19 24.70 29.91
CA ASP A 157 3.57 26.02 30.45
C ASP A 157 4.68 26.69 29.59
#